data_AF-A0A383E6W9-F1
#
_entry.id   AF-A0A383E6W9-F1
#
_cell.length_a   1.000
_cell.length_b   1.000
_cell.length_c   1.000
_cell.angle_alpha   90.00
_cell.angle_beta   90.00
_cell.angle_gamma   90.00
#
_symmetry.space_group_name_H-M   'P 1'
#
loop_
_entity.id
_entity.type
_entity.pdbx_description
1 polymer ?
#
loop_
_entity_poly.entity_id
_entity_poly.type
_entity_poly.pdbx_seq_one_letter_code
_entity_poly.pdbx_strand_id
1 'polypeptide(L)'
;MTWILIERIRFGQPTAVGLATGAIAGLAAITPASGNVGPMGAIAIGLAAGLVCYWASVILKARFGYDDALDVVGVHGVGGLVGTLLVAVFASAALGGAVEGLDIGAQLGVQAFASIAVAAYCMVVSFVILKVL
;
A
#
# COMPACT_ATOMS: atom_id res chain seq x y z
N MET A 1 2.13 -8.95 -10.17
CA MET A 1 3.35 -9.52 -10.80
C MET A 1 4.61 -9.30 -9.99
N THR A 2 4.85 -8.09 -9.46
CA THR A 2 6.05 -7.78 -8.67
C THR A 2 6.34 -8.77 -7.55
N TRP A 3 5.35 -9.13 -6.73
CA TRP A 3 5.52 -10.07 -5.63
C TRP A 3 6.04 -11.44 -6.09
N ILE A 4 5.41 -12.00 -7.12
CA ILE A 4 5.79 -13.29 -7.74
C ILE A 4 7.22 -13.22 -8.30
N LEU A 5 7.58 -12.09 -8.93
CA LEU A 5 8.95 -11.88 -9.42
C LEU A 5 9.95 -11.84 -8.27
N ILE A 6 9.63 -11.17 -7.16
CA ILE A 6 10.48 -11.13 -5.97
C ILE A 6 10.65 -12.54 -5.39
N GLU A 7 9.57 -13.32 -5.27
CA GLU A 7 9.64 -14.72 -4.80
C GLU A 7 10.45 -15.59 -5.75
N ARG A 8 10.27 -15.45 -7.07
CA ARG A 8 11.05 -16.19 -8.06
C ARG A 8 12.54 -15.89 -7.95
N ILE A 9 12.91 -14.63 -7.72
CA ILE A 9 14.31 -14.20 -7.56
C ILE A 9 14.90 -14.69 -6.23
N ARG A 10 14.14 -14.63 -5.13
CA ARG A 10 14.66 -14.98 -3.79
C ARG A 10 14.61 -16.46 -3.45
N PHE A 11 13.53 -17.15 -3.84
CA PHE A 11 13.23 -18.52 -3.40
C PHE A 11 13.18 -19.50 -4.57
N GLY A 12 13.44 -19.04 -5.79
CA GLY A 12 13.51 -19.88 -6.97
C GLY A 12 12.16 -20.34 -7.51
N GLN A 13 11.05 -20.26 -6.78
CA GLN A 13 9.71 -20.57 -7.31
C GLN A 13 8.62 -19.69 -6.66
N PRO A 14 7.64 -19.20 -7.42
CA PRO A 14 6.52 -18.48 -6.85
C PRO A 14 5.55 -19.41 -6.11
N THR A 15 4.87 -18.88 -5.11
CA THR A 15 3.86 -19.60 -4.35
C THR A 15 2.43 -19.14 -4.68
N ALA A 16 1.44 -20.00 -4.45
CA ALA A 16 0.03 -19.61 -4.60
C ALA A 16 -0.38 -18.52 -3.59
N VAL A 17 0.13 -18.62 -2.35
CA VAL A 17 -0.09 -17.61 -1.30
C VAL A 17 0.56 -16.29 -1.68
N GLY A 18 1.79 -16.30 -2.20
CA GLY A 18 2.48 -15.10 -2.68
C GLY A 18 1.77 -14.43 -3.85
N LEU A 19 1.21 -15.22 -4.78
CA LEU A 19 0.37 -14.71 -5.86
C LEU A 19 -0.88 -14.00 -5.31
N ALA A 20 -1.61 -14.65 -4.40
CA ALA A 20 -2.82 -14.09 -3.78
C ALA A 20 -2.49 -12.82 -2.97
N THR A 21 -1.46 -12.88 -2.12
CA THR A 21 -1.01 -11.76 -1.27
C THR A 21 -0.56 -10.58 -2.11
N GLY A 22 0.23 -10.82 -3.17
CA GLY A 22 0.65 -9.80 -4.11
C GLY A 22 -0.51 -9.18 -4.91
N ALA A 23 -1.55 -9.95 -5.23
CA ALA A 23 -2.76 -9.43 -5.86
C ALA A 23 -3.54 -8.52 -4.90
N ILE A 24 -3.73 -8.95 -3.64
CA ILE A 24 -4.40 -8.14 -2.61
C ILE A 24 -3.62 -6.86 -2.32
N ALA A 25 -2.28 -6.90 -2.28
CA ALA A 25 -1.44 -5.72 -2.11
C ALA A 25 -1.69 -4.67 -3.21
N GLY A 26 -1.78 -5.11 -4.48
CA GLY A 26 -2.12 -4.22 -5.58
C GLY A 26 -3.54 -3.64 -5.49
N LEU A 27 -4.52 -4.48 -5.11
CA LEU A 27 -5.91 -4.06 -4.92
C LEU A 27 -6.08 -3.06 -3.77
N ALA A 28 -5.43 -3.31 -2.64
CA ALA A 28 -5.41 -2.40 -1.49
C ALA A 28 -4.81 -1.05 -1.87
N ALA A 29 -3.67 -1.05 -2.58
CA ALA A 29 -3.00 0.17 -2.99
C ALA A 29 -3.74 0.96 -4.08
N ILE A 30 -4.46 0.30 -5.00
CA ILE A 30 -5.22 1.03 -6.02
C ILE A 30 -6.54 1.58 -5.49
N THR A 31 -7.07 1.06 -4.39
CA THR A 31 -8.37 1.48 -3.80
C THR A 31 -8.52 3.00 -3.63
N PRO A 32 -7.56 3.74 -3.02
CA PRO A 32 -7.68 5.20 -2.88
C PRO A 32 -7.45 5.97 -4.20
N ALA A 33 -6.98 5.30 -5.25
CA ALA A 33 -6.50 5.92 -6.49
C ALA A 33 -7.39 5.63 -7.72
N SER A 34 -8.14 4.53 -7.70
CA SER A 34 -8.78 3.91 -8.87
C SER A 34 -9.73 4.83 -9.64
N GLY A 35 -10.38 5.78 -8.96
CA GLY A 35 -11.28 6.74 -9.59
C GLY A 35 -10.59 7.90 -10.29
N ASN A 36 -9.32 8.17 -9.99
CA ASN A 36 -8.65 9.42 -10.38
C ASN A 36 -7.35 9.21 -11.16
N VAL A 37 -6.79 8.00 -11.21
CA VAL A 37 -5.51 7.73 -11.90
C VAL A 37 -5.72 7.01 -13.23
N GLY A 38 -4.87 7.32 -14.21
CA GLY A 38 -4.85 6.62 -15.50
C GLY A 38 -4.21 5.22 -15.44
N PRO A 39 -4.29 4.42 -16.53
CA PRO A 39 -3.76 3.06 -16.57
C PRO A 39 -2.27 2.94 -16.24
N MET A 40 -1.46 3.89 -16.71
CA MET A 40 -0.02 3.90 -16.41
C MET A 40 0.28 4.20 -14.94
N GLY A 41 -0.49 5.11 -14.33
CA GLY A 41 -0.43 5.36 -12.89
C GLY A 41 -0.86 4.14 -12.08
N ALA A 42 -1.90 3.43 -12.52
CA ALA A 42 -2.35 2.20 -11.87
C ALA A 42 -1.28 1.08 -11.92
N ILE A 43 -0.58 0.93 -13.05
CA ILE A 43 0.55 0.00 -13.18
C ILE A 43 1.68 0.40 -12.21
N ALA A 44 2.05 1.70 -12.16
CA ALA A 44 3.09 2.19 -11.28
C ALA A 44 2.75 1.94 -9.79
N ILE A 45 1.51 2.21 -9.38
CA ILE A 45 1.01 1.95 -8.02
C ILE A 45 1.07 0.44 -7.70
N GLY A 46 0.59 -0.41 -8.61
CA GLY A 46 0.63 -1.86 -8.41
C GLY A 46 2.05 -2.42 -8.31
N LEU A 47 2.99 -1.86 -9.09
CA LEU A 47 4.41 -2.23 -9.01
C LEU A 47 5.01 -1.81 -7.67
N ALA A 48 4.78 -0.56 -7.24
CA ALA A 48 5.25 -0.04 -5.97
C ALA A 48 4.68 -0.83 -4.78
N ALA A 49 3.37 -1.07 -4.79
CA ALA A 49 2.69 -1.86 -3.76
C ALA A 49 3.27 -3.27 -3.64
N GLY A 50 3.45 -3.97 -4.76
CA GLY A 50 4.02 -5.32 -4.74
C GLY A 50 5.45 -5.38 -4.18
N LEU A 51 6.25 -4.31 -4.33
CA LEU A 51 7.59 -4.23 -3.74
C LEU A 51 7.55 -3.87 -2.26
N VAL A 52 6.83 -2.80 -1.91
CA VAL A 52 6.82 -2.24 -0.55
C VAL A 52 6.04 -3.14 0.40
N CYS A 53 4.90 -3.70 -0.02
CA CYS A 53 4.14 -4.64 0.79
C CYS A 53 4.90 -5.96 1.01
N TYR A 54 5.65 -6.45 0.01
CA TYR A 54 6.51 -7.62 0.21
C TYR A 54 7.58 -7.32 1.27
N TRP A 55 8.23 -6.16 1.18
CA TRP A 55 9.24 -5.75 2.15
C TRP A 55 8.64 -5.64 3.57
N ALA A 56 7.45 -5.05 3.72
CA ALA A 56 6.77 -4.96 5.00
C ALA A 56 6.36 -6.33 5.56
N SER A 57 5.71 -7.15 4.74
CA SER A 57 5.11 -8.43 5.17
C SER A 57 6.14 -9.51 5.48
N VAL A 58 7.28 -9.50 4.77
CA VAL A 58 8.31 -10.54 4.90
C VAL A 58 9.48 -10.04 5.73
N ILE A 59 10.06 -8.90 5.38
CA ILE A 59 11.34 -8.45 5.95
C ILE A 59 11.11 -7.70 7.26
N LEU A 60 10.16 -6.77 7.27
CA LEU A 60 9.87 -5.95 8.46
C LEU A 60 9.26 -6.80 9.58
N LYS A 61 8.34 -7.71 9.23
CA LYS A 61 7.78 -8.71 10.14
C LYS A 61 8.86 -9.57 10.80
N ALA A 62 9.75 -10.18 10.00
CA ALA A 62 10.84 -10.98 10.52
C ALA A 62 11.81 -10.17 11.40
N ARG A 63 12.02 -8.89 11.09
CA ARG A 63 12.92 -8.01 11.85
C ARG A 63 12.35 -7.60 13.21
N PHE A 64 11.06 -7.29 13.28
CA PHE A 64 10.41 -6.84 14.52
C PHE A 64 9.78 -7.97 15.33
N GLY A 65 9.67 -9.17 14.76
CA GLY A 65 9.19 -10.36 15.46
C GLY A 65 7.72 -10.31 15.85
N TYR A 66 6.91 -9.46 15.23
CA TYR A 66 5.46 -9.49 15.42
C TYR A 66 4.85 -10.63 14.59
N ASP A 67 3.85 -11.29 15.14
CA ASP A 67 3.09 -12.30 14.41
C ASP A 67 1.90 -11.64 13.71
N ASP A 68 1.90 -11.71 12.39
CA ASP A 68 0.83 -11.25 11.51
C ASP A 68 0.53 -12.38 10.53
N ALA A 69 -0.43 -13.21 10.94
CA ALA A 69 -0.77 -14.46 10.27
C ALA A 69 -1.33 -14.25 8.86
N LEU A 70 -1.94 -13.08 8.61
CA LEU A 70 -2.57 -12.75 7.33
C LEU A 70 -1.86 -11.62 6.58
N ASP A 71 -0.68 -11.21 7.05
CA ASP A 71 0.09 -10.08 6.51
C ASP A 71 -0.74 -8.77 6.43
N VAL A 72 -1.70 -8.57 7.33
CA VAL A 72 -2.65 -7.44 7.27
C VAL A 72 -1.92 -6.10 7.39
N VAL A 73 -0.93 -6.01 8.27
CA VAL A 73 -0.18 -4.77 8.48
C VAL A 73 0.62 -4.43 7.21
N GLY A 74 1.29 -5.42 6.64
CA GLY A 74 2.14 -5.25 5.46
C GLY A 74 1.37 -5.07 4.16
N VAL A 75 0.20 -5.69 4.01
CA VAL A 75 -0.60 -5.66 2.78
C VAL A 75 -1.63 -4.54 2.81
N HIS A 76 -2.42 -4.43 3.88
CA HIS A 76 -3.49 -3.43 3.97
C HIS A 76 -2.98 -2.12 4.55
N GLY A 77 -2.24 -2.17 5.65
CA GLY A 77 -1.70 -0.96 6.29
C GLY A 77 -0.70 -0.24 5.37
N VAL A 78 0.37 -0.93 4.99
CA VAL A 78 1.40 -0.35 4.13
C VAL A 78 0.93 -0.18 2.69
N GLY A 79 0.17 -1.13 2.13
CA GLY A 79 -0.40 -0.99 0.78
C GLY A 79 -1.37 0.17 0.66
N GLY A 80 -2.25 0.35 1.65
CA GLY A 80 -3.15 1.50 1.73
C GLY A 80 -2.39 2.82 1.81
N LEU A 81 -1.31 2.89 2.60
CA LEU A 81 -0.44 4.07 2.66
C LEU A 81 0.22 4.38 1.30
N VAL A 82 0.79 3.37 0.64
CA VAL A 82 1.41 3.51 -0.69
C VAL A 82 0.40 4.08 -1.67
N GLY A 83 -0.82 3.52 -1.73
CA GLY A 83 -1.89 4.01 -2.57
C GLY A 83 -2.29 5.45 -2.28
N THR A 84 -2.47 5.77 -1.00
CA THR A 84 -2.93 7.08 -0.51
C THR A 84 -1.91 8.18 -0.82
N LEU A 85 -0.62 7.87 -0.75
CA LEU A 85 0.43 8.81 -1.14
C LEU A 85 0.55 8.93 -2.67
N LEU A 86 0.48 7.82 -3.40
CA LEU A 86 0.68 7.82 -4.84
C LEU A 86 -0.49 8.42 -5.63
N VAL A 87 -1.72 8.43 -5.08
CA VAL A 87 -2.83 9.17 -5.72
C VAL A 87 -2.56 10.67 -5.77
N ALA A 88 -1.84 11.24 -4.79
CA ALA A 88 -1.46 12.66 -4.83
C ALA A 88 -0.56 13.02 -6.03
N VAL A 89 0.10 12.02 -6.62
CA VAL A 89 0.96 12.16 -7.79
C VAL A 89 0.17 11.81 -9.04
N PHE A 90 -0.31 10.57 -9.13
CA PHE A 90 -0.88 10.02 -10.37
C PHE A 90 -2.30 10.49 -10.68
N ALA A 91 -2.96 11.22 -9.78
CA ALA A 91 -4.24 11.85 -10.09
C ALA A 91 -4.07 13.06 -11.02
N SER A 92 -2.86 13.62 -11.15
CA SER A 92 -2.59 14.76 -12.04
C SER A 92 -2.87 14.41 -13.51
N ALA A 93 -3.62 15.26 -14.20
CA ALA A 93 -3.89 15.12 -15.63
C ALA A 93 -2.60 15.10 -16.47
N ALA A 94 -1.53 15.77 -16.02
CA ALA A 94 -0.22 15.74 -16.68
C ALA A 94 0.43 14.34 -16.69
N LEU A 95 -0.02 13.45 -15.79
CA LEU A 95 0.42 12.05 -15.70
C LEU A 95 -0.66 11.07 -16.17
N GLY A 96 -1.69 11.58 -16.85
CA GLY A 96 -2.83 10.78 -17.35
C GLY A 96 -3.90 10.49 -16.29
N GLY A 97 -3.88 11.18 -15.14
CA GLY A 97 -4.97 11.17 -14.18
C GLY A 97 -6.13 12.08 -14.56
N ALA A 98 -7.13 12.20 -13.69
CA ALA A 98 -8.38 12.92 -13.96
C ALA A 98 -8.39 14.37 -13.43
N VAL A 99 -7.38 14.79 -12.67
CA VAL A 99 -7.39 16.08 -11.95
C VAL A 99 -6.51 17.10 -12.67
N GLU A 100 -7.15 18.08 -13.30
CA GLU A 100 -6.47 19.22 -13.92
C GLU A 100 -5.91 20.19 -12.87
N GLY A 101 -4.73 20.75 -13.12
CA GLY A 101 -4.12 21.76 -12.25
C GLY A 101 -3.74 21.26 -10.84
N LEU A 102 -3.63 19.94 -10.63
CA LEU A 102 -3.30 19.36 -9.33
C LEU A 102 -1.92 19.84 -8.84
N ASP A 103 -1.89 20.51 -7.69
CA ASP A 103 -0.66 20.73 -6.93
C ASP A 103 -0.26 19.45 -6.19
N ILE A 104 0.66 18.71 -6.81
CA ILE A 104 1.16 17.43 -6.30
C ILE A 104 1.80 17.60 -4.91
N GLY A 105 2.51 18.70 -4.65
CA GLY A 105 3.19 18.92 -3.38
C GLY A 105 2.21 19.16 -2.25
N ALA A 106 1.23 20.03 -2.47
CA ALA A 106 0.15 20.27 -1.51
C ALA A 106 -0.68 19.00 -1.27
N GLN A 107 -1.04 18.28 -2.33
CA GLN A 107 -1.83 17.06 -2.22
C GLN A 107 -1.06 15.95 -1.47
N LEU A 108 0.24 15.80 -1.69
CA LEU A 108 1.08 14.87 -0.92
C LEU A 108 1.05 15.19 0.57
N GLY A 109 1.12 16.47 0.93
CA GLY A 109 0.99 16.92 2.32
C GLY A 109 -0.35 16.53 2.94
N VAL A 110 -1.45 16.77 2.22
CA VAL A 110 -2.81 16.39 2.66
C VAL A 110 -2.93 14.88 2.86
N GLN A 111 -2.48 14.09 1.88
CA GLN A 111 -2.57 12.62 1.94
C GLN A 111 -1.69 12.01 3.03
N ALA A 112 -0.50 12.57 3.25
CA ALA A 112 0.39 12.15 4.33
C ALA A 112 -0.23 12.47 5.71
N PHE A 113 -0.77 13.68 5.88
CA PHE A 113 -1.45 14.07 7.11
C PHE A 113 -2.66 13.16 7.40
N ALA A 114 -3.52 12.95 6.41
CA ALA A 114 -4.68 12.07 6.54
C ALA A 114 -4.27 10.64 6.92
N SER A 115 -3.21 10.11 6.30
CA SER A 115 -2.70 8.78 6.60
C SER A 115 -2.17 8.64 8.03
N ILE A 116 -1.42 9.64 8.52
CA ILE A 116 -0.91 9.66 9.89
C ILE A 116 -2.06 9.80 10.88
N ALA A 117 -3.03 10.68 10.61
CA ALA A 117 -4.19 10.89 11.46
C ALA A 117 -5.02 9.60 11.61
N VAL A 118 -5.30 8.91 10.50
CA VAL A 118 -6.02 7.63 10.52
C VAL A 118 -5.22 6.55 11.23
N ALA A 119 -3.91 6.44 10.99
CA ALA A 119 -3.06 5.46 11.67
C ALA A 119 -3.05 5.68 13.18
N ALA A 120 -2.89 6.93 13.63
CA ALA A 120 -2.92 7.30 15.05
C ALA A 120 -4.28 7.00 15.68
N TYR A 121 -5.37 7.38 15.02
CA TYR A 121 -6.73 7.10 15.48
C TYR A 121 -6.96 5.59 15.65
N CYS A 122 -6.67 4.80 14.60
CA CYS A 122 -6.86 3.36 14.63
C CYS A 122 -6.01 2.68 15.70
N MET A 123 -4.75 3.12 15.88
CA MET A 123 -3.85 2.58 16.91
C MET A 123 -4.37 2.88 18.32
N VAL A 124 -4.73 4.13 18.61
CA VAL A 124 -5.19 4.55 19.94
C VAL A 124 -6.52 3.87 20.29
N VAL A 125 -7.49 3.93 19.39
CA VAL A 125 -8.83 3.36 19.65
C VAL A 125 -8.76 1.85 19.79
N SER A 126 -8.02 1.16 18.90
CA SER A 126 -7.88 -0.30 19.01
C SER A 126 -7.16 -0.70 20.29
N PHE A 127 -6.12 0.04 20.71
CA PHE A 127 -5.43 -0.22 21.97
C PHE A 127 -6.35 -0.05 23.17
N VAL A 128 -7.16 1.01 23.21
CA VAL A 128 -8.13 1.23 24.29
C VAL A 128 -9.15 0.10 24.34
N ILE A 129 -9.72 -0.30 23.20
CA ILE A 129 -10.69 -1.41 23.12
C ILE A 129 -10.06 -2.70 23.65
N LEU A 130 -8.85 -3.04 23.22
CA LEU A 130 -8.13 -4.25 23.67
C LEU A 130 -7.73 -4.23 25.14
N LYS A 131 -7.67 -3.06 25.79
CA LYS A 131 -7.40 -2.94 27.23
C LYS A 131 -8.65 -3.02 28.10
N VAL A 132 -9.81 -2.72 27.51
CA VAL A 132 -11.11 -2.78 28.19
C VAL A 132 -11.72 -4.18 28.12
N LEU A 133 -11.48 -4.90 27.02
CA LEU A 133 -11.82 -6.32 26.87
C LEU A 133 -10.89 -7.21 27.72
#